data_AF-A0A545T196-F1
#
_entry.id   AF-A0A545T196-F1
#
_cell.length_a   1.000
_cell.length_b   1.000
_cell.length_c   1.000
_cell.angle_alpha   90.00
_cell.angle_beta   90.00
_cell.angle_gamma   90.00
#
_symmetry.space_group_name_H-M   'P 1'
#
loop_
_entity.id
_entity.type
_entity.pdbx_description
1 polymer ?
#
loop_
_entity_poly.entity_id
_entity_poly.type
_entity_poly.pdbx_seq_one_letter_code
_entity_poly.pdbx_strand_id
1 'polypeptide(L)'
;MSTQFTKPLIAALGSIFMLGILLACQTTVATTQNASQQHSQISVNDHNGRSLSIRHLHTGKRPVYVLDGKTYQWEDLTSAQQEQLLVIEKRMLEVESKFKAHEIAFAPVVRELEEKARMIELQAREVEREALSIETEAAKIDLESLRELESKMKKLELKMKQKELAMREHQELMLAKEKELRKMESALHKDARLFEKEMNKNIDQVIEILDAG
;
A
#
# COMPACT_ATOMS: atom_id res chain seq x y z
N MET A 1 -22.35 2.43 -8.18
CA MET A 1 -21.80 2.95 -6.91
C MET A 1 -20.29 2.83 -6.98
N SER A 2 -19.61 3.98 -7.05
CA SER A 2 -18.20 4.11 -7.39
C SER A 2 -17.29 3.77 -6.21
N THR A 3 -16.21 3.06 -6.53
CA THR A 3 -15.07 2.65 -5.72
C THR A 3 -14.32 3.83 -5.09
N GLN A 4 -14.89 4.41 -4.01
CA GLN A 4 -14.27 5.53 -3.29
C GLN A 4 -13.63 5.14 -1.93
N PHE A 5 -13.72 3.88 -1.50
CA PHE A 5 -13.34 3.51 -0.13
C PHE A 5 -11.84 3.30 0.16
N THR A 6 -10.96 3.30 -0.84
CA THR A 6 -9.53 2.96 -0.63
C THR A 6 -8.55 4.13 -0.84
N LYS A 7 -9.00 5.25 -1.39
CA LYS A 7 -8.09 6.35 -1.77
C LYS A 7 -7.67 7.30 -0.62
N PRO A 8 -8.49 7.62 0.39
CA PRO A 8 -8.06 8.58 1.41
C PRO A 8 -7.22 7.96 2.55
N LEU A 9 -7.25 6.64 2.76
CA LEU A 9 -6.50 6.00 3.86
C LEU A 9 -5.02 5.77 3.53
N ILE A 10 -4.71 5.47 2.26
CA ILE A 10 -3.32 5.33 1.78
C ILE A 10 -2.62 6.70 1.74
N ALA A 11 -3.35 7.79 1.52
CA ALA A 11 -2.79 9.15 1.51
C ALA A 11 -2.36 9.66 2.90
N ALA A 12 -3.05 9.24 3.97
CA ALA A 12 -2.72 9.66 5.34
C ALA A 12 -1.54 8.88 5.93
N LEU A 13 -1.32 7.63 5.51
CA LEU A 13 -0.14 6.83 5.88
C LEU A 13 1.07 7.08 4.96
N GLY A 14 0.85 7.66 3.77
CA GLY A 14 1.89 8.00 2.80
C GLY A 14 2.94 9.00 3.32
N SER A 15 2.64 9.80 4.34
CA SER A 15 3.61 10.75 4.90
C SER A 15 4.67 10.11 5.80
N ILE A 16 4.38 8.93 6.38
CA ILE A 16 5.35 8.15 7.19
C ILE A 16 5.98 7.04 6.32
N PHE A 17 5.23 6.51 5.35
CA PHE A 17 5.68 5.47 4.41
C PHE A 17 6.68 5.99 3.35
N MET A 18 6.64 7.28 2.99
CA MET A 18 7.65 7.92 2.14
C MET A 18 9.05 7.99 2.77
N LEU A 19 9.18 7.74 4.09
CA LEU A 19 10.48 7.64 4.77
C LEU A 19 11.18 6.28 4.51
N GLY A 20 10.41 5.22 4.24
CA GLY A 20 10.92 3.89 3.92
C GLY A 20 11.24 3.68 2.44
N ILE A 21 10.45 4.27 1.52
CA ILE A 21 10.66 4.08 0.08
C ILE A 21 11.91 4.81 -0.45
N LEU A 22 12.36 5.89 0.21
CA LEU A 22 13.53 6.66 -0.25
C LEU A 22 14.89 6.04 0.11
N LEU A 23 14.93 5.00 0.94
CA LEU A 23 16.13 4.20 1.21
C LEU A 23 16.20 2.92 0.34
N ALA A 24 15.05 2.42 -0.16
CA ALA A 24 14.96 1.22 -1.00
C ALA A 24 15.36 1.41 -2.48
N CYS A 25 15.65 2.63 -2.95
CA CYS A 25 16.08 2.86 -4.34
C CYS A 25 17.59 2.65 -4.60
N GLN A 26 18.37 2.14 -3.65
CA GLN A 26 19.81 1.92 -3.86
C GLN A 26 20.32 0.51 -3.54
N THR A 27 19.63 -0.55 -4.00
CA THR A 27 20.35 -1.78 -4.36
C THR A 27 19.59 -2.58 -5.44
N THR A 28 20.15 -2.59 -6.66
CA THR A 28 19.85 -3.49 -7.82
C THR A 28 18.47 -3.27 -8.47
N VAL A 29 18.32 -2.88 -9.74
CA VAL A 29 18.85 -3.45 -10.99
C VAL A 29 18.92 -2.36 -12.07
N ALA A 30 19.93 -2.43 -12.93
CA ALA A 30 20.06 -1.63 -14.14
C ALA A 30 18.84 -1.80 -15.07
N THR A 31 18.08 -0.73 -15.32
CA THR A 31 17.48 -0.48 -16.63
C THR A 31 17.15 1.00 -16.80
N THR A 32 17.63 1.53 -17.92
CA THR A 32 17.47 2.86 -18.49
C THR A 32 16.07 3.47 -18.38
N GLN A 33 15.95 4.70 -17.85
CA GLN A 33 15.59 5.93 -18.60
C GLN A 33 15.41 7.15 -17.66
N ASN A 34 16.25 8.16 -17.88
CA ASN A 34 16.06 9.60 -17.65
C ASN A 34 15.55 10.12 -16.29
N ALA A 35 16.53 10.40 -15.42
CA ALA A 35 16.83 11.73 -14.87
C ALA A 35 15.67 12.67 -14.46
N SER A 36 15.38 12.68 -13.16
CA SER A 36 15.54 13.91 -12.38
C SER A 36 16.25 13.56 -11.07
N GLN A 37 17.26 14.35 -10.70
CA GLN A 37 18.15 14.11 -9.57
C GLN A 37 17.37 14.11 -8.24
N GLN A 38 16.98 12.93 -7.76
CA GLN A 38 16.44 12.78 -6.41
C GLN A 38 17.60 12.64 -5.43
N HIS A 39 18.07 13.76 -4.87
CA HIS A 39 18.80 13.71 -3.62
C HIS A 39 17.83 13.21 -2.55
N SER A 40 18.06 12.02 -1.97
CA SER A 40 17.30 11.59 -0.80
C SER A 40 17.87 12.31 0.43
N GLN A 41 17.14 13.33 0.86
CA GLN A 41 17.38 14.05 2.10
C GLN A 41 16.26 13.71 3.07
N ILE A 42 16.64 13.13 4.20
CA ILE A 42 15.73 12.92 5.33
C ILE A 42 16.00 14.05 6.30
N SER A 43 15.00 14.86 6.63
CA SER A 43 15.11 15.90 7.65
C SER A 43 14.13 15.62 8.78
N VAL A 44 14.64 15.53 9.99
CA VAL A 44 13.84 15.29 11.19
C VAL A 44 14.19 16.36 12.22
N ASN A 45 13.15 16.91 12.84
CA ASN A 45 13.30 17.78 13.99
C ASN A 45 13.03 16.97 15.25
N ASP A 46 13.93 17.05 16.23
CA ASP A 46 13.70 16.44 17.53
C ASP A 46 12.67 17.24 18.35
N HIS A 47 12.31 16.71 19.52
CA HIS A 47 11.37 17.33 20.45
C HIS A 47 11.92 18.62 21.11
N ASN A 48 13.23 18.87 21.02
CA ASN A 48 13.93 20.04 21.55
C ASN A 48 14.16 21.12 20.47
N GLY A 49 13.65 20.92 19.25
CA GLY A 49 13.79 21.86 18.14
C GLY A 49 15.09 21.74 17.35
N ARG A 50 15.88 20.69 17.58
CA ARG A 50 17.12 20.38 16.85
C ARG A 50 16.80 19.73 15.53
N SER A 51 17.56 20.06 14.49
CA SER A 51 17.30 19.56 13.14
C SER A 51 18.43 18.65 12.68
N LEU A 52 18.11 17.37 12.47
CA LEU A 52 18.99 16.39 11.85
C LEU A 52 18.56 16.18 10.39
N SER A 53 19.48 16.39 9.47
CA SER A 53 19.30 16.07 8.06
C SER A 53 20.34 15.06 7.59
N ILE A 54 19.91 13.89 7.12
CA ILE A 54 20.75 12.85 6.54
C ILE A 54 20.64 12.91 5.02
N ARG A 55 21.76 13.13 4.33
CA ARG A 55 21.85 13.21 2.87
C ARG A 55 22.63 12.03 2.31
N HIS A 56 21.98 11.24 1.44
CA HIS A 56 22.65 10.16 0.71
C HIS A 56 23.15 10.66 -0.65
N LEU A 57 24.45 10.50 -0.89
CA LEU A 57 25.07 10.83 -2.17
C LEU A 57 25.07 9.59 -3.06
N HIS A 58 24.52 9.70 -4.27
CA HIS A 58 24.28 8.58 -5.20
C HIS A 58 25.56 7.84 -5.68
N THR A 59 26.75 8.31 -5.30
CA THR A 59 28.05 7.80 -5.75
C THR A 59 28.63 6.67 -4.88
N GLY A 60 27.80 5.92 -4.14
CA GLY A 60 28.28 4.91 -3.19
C GLY A 60 29.10 5.51 -2.04
N LYS A 61 28.96 6.81 -1.82
CA LYS A 61 29.61 7.53 -0.72
C LYS A 61 28.76 7.40 0.54
N ARG A 62 29.42 7.37 1.68
CA ARG A 62 28.78 7.32 2.99
C ARG A 62 27.85 8.52 3.19
N PRO A 63 26.78 8.36 3.99
CA PRO A 63 25.83 9.44 4.25
C PRO A 63 26.52 10.67 4.87
N VAL A 64 26.01 11.85 4.54
CA VAL A 64 26.40 13.13 5.14
C VAL A 64 25.34 13.53 6.15
N TYR A 65 25.75 13.76 7.39
CA TYR A 65 24.86 14.18 8.47
C TYR A 65 24.94 15.69 8.64
N VAL A 66 23.80 16.34 8.80
CA VAL A 66 23.72 17.78 9.07
C VAL A 66 22.94 17.95 10.37
N LEU A 67 23.59 18.38 11.43
CA LEU A 67 22.97 18.60 12.73
C LEU A 67 23.04 20.09 13.07
N ASP A 68 21.88 20.74 13.20
CA ASP A 68 21.77 22.16 13.55
C ASP A 68 22.62 23.06 12.62
N GLY A 69 22.71 22.69 11.34
CA GLY A 69 23.50 23.37 10.31
C GLY A 69 24.98 22.96 10.24
N LYS A 70 25.51 22.23 11.23
CA LYS A 70 26.86 21.64 11.17
C LYS A 70 26.85 20.38 10.32
N THR A 71 27.82 20.25 9.43
CA THR A 71 27.92 19.09 8.53
C THR A 71 29.01 18.15 9.03
N TYR A 72 28.67 16.87 9.16
CA TYR A 72 29.55 15.78 9.55
C TYR A 72 29.65 14.80 8.38
N GLN A 73 30.85 14.66 7.80
CA GLN A 73 31.12 13.59 6.86
C GLN A 73 31.48 12.33 7.64
N TRP A 74 31.24 11.16 7.06
CA TRP A 74 31.51 9.89 7.72
C TRP A 74 32.99 9.77 8.14
N GLU A 75 33.89 10.23 7.28
CA GLU A 75 35.33 10.23 7.48
C GLU A 75 35.78 11.14 8.64
N ASP A 76 34.97 12.15 8.99
CA ASP A 76 35.24 13.10 10.07
C ASP A 76 34.81 12.55 11.44
N LEU A 77 34.06 11.43 11.46
CA LEU A 77 33.60 10.79 12.68
C LEU A 77 34.69 9.90 13.30
N THR A 78 34.73 9.86 14.63
CA THR A 78 35.57 8.92 15.36
C THR A 78 35.12 7.47 15.10
N SER A 79 36.05 6.51 15.22
CA SER A 79 35.72 5.09 15.01
C SER A 79 34.59 4.61 15.94
N ALA A 80 34.52 5.14 17.17
CA ALA A 80 33.45 4.83 18.11
C ALA A 80 32.08 5.37 17.64
N GLN A 81 32.03 6.61 17.12
CA GLN A 81 30.80 7.17 16.56
C GLN A 81 30.34 6.38 15.32
N GLN A 82 31.27 6.02 14.43
CA GLN A 82 30.96 5.20 13.25
C GLN A 82 30.38 3.84 13.63
N GLU A 83 30.97 3.15 14.60
CA GLU A 83 30.47 1.84 15.06
C GLU A 83 29.05 1.95 15.63
N GLN A 84 28.78 2.98 16.43
CA GLN A 84 27.45 3.21 17.01
C GLN A 84 26.42 3.54 15.93
N LEU A 85 26.77 4.35 14.92
CA LEU A 85 25.89 4.64 13.78
C LEU A 85 25.59 3.39 12.95
N LEU A 86 26.57 2.49 12.75
CA LEU A 86 26.34 1.22 12.05
C LEU A 86 25.35 0.32 12.79
N VAL A 87 25.37 0.29 14.13
CA VAL A 87 24.40 -0.45 14.93
C VAL A 87 22.99 0.10 14.70
N ILE A 88 22.85 1.43 14.66
CA ILE A 88 21.56 2.10 14.41
C ILE A 88 21.07 1.82 12.98
N GLU A 89 21.95 1.95 11.98
CA GLU A 89 21.65 1.65 10.58
C GLU A 89 21.13 0.22 10.41
N LYS A 90 21.80 -0.76 11.04
CA LYS A 90 21.35 -2.15 11.02
C LYS A 90 19.94 -2.33 11.57
N ARG A 91 19.62 -1.69 12.71
CA ARG A 91 18.28 -1.74 13.30
C ARG A 91 17.23 -1.13 12.36
N MET A 92 17.55 -0.01 11.70
CA MET A 92 16.64 0.62 10.74
C MET A 92 16.35 -0.30 9.55
N LEU A 93 17.38 -0.98 9.01
CA LEU A 93 17.20 -1.96 7.93
C LEU A 93 16.34 -3.15 8.34
N GLU A 94 16.50 -3.65 9.57
CA GLU A 94 15.66 -4.73 10.10
C GLU A 94 14.18 -4.31 10.16
N VAL A 95 13.89 -3.06 10.52
CA VAL A 95 12.51 -2.56 10.54
C VAL A 95 11.96 -2.37 9.12
N GLU A 96 12.75 -1.80 8.21
CA GLU A 96 12.36 -1.65 6.80
C GLU A 96 11.97 -2.99 6.18
N SER A 97 12.76 -4.04 6.45
CA SER A 97 12.48 -5.40 5.99
C SER A 97 11.12 -5.93 6.48
N LYS A 98 10.71 -5.61 7.73
CA LYS A 98 9.39 -5.97 8.25
C LYS A 98 8.26 -5.26 7.49
N PHE A 99 8.40 -3.98 7.18
CA PHE A 99 7.41 -3.24 6.38
C PHE A 99 7.29 -3.79 4.96
N LYS A 100 8.43 -4.13 4.35
CA LYS A 100 8.45 -4.79 3.04
C LYS A 100 7.74 -6.15 3.08
N ALA A 101 7.93 -6.91 4.15
CA ALA A 101 7.21 -8.17 4.34
C ALA A 101 5.69 -7.96 4.46
N HIS A 102 5.24 -6.92 5.16
CA HIS A 102 3.83 -6.54 5.20
C HIS A 102 3.30 -6.19 3.82
N GLU A 103 3.99 -5.33 3.07
CA GLU A 103 3.61 -4.95 1.70
C GLU A 103 3.43 -6.17 0.79
N ILE A 104 4.38 -7.10 0.83
CA ILE A 104 4.31 -8.37 0.09
C ILE A 104 3.10 -9.21 0.54
N ALA A 105 2.79 -9.24 1.84
CA ALA A 105 1.65 -9.97 2.39
C ALA A 105 0.28 -9.36 2.02
N PHE A 106 0.19 -8.04 1.87
CA PHE A 106 -1.04 -7.35 1.45
C PHE A 106 -1.39 -7.63 -0.02
N ALA A 107 -0.39 -7.70 -0.90
CA ALA A 107 -0.57 -7.83 -2.34
C ALA A 107 -1.53 -8.95 -2.79
N PRO A 108 -1.42 -10.22 -2.30
CA PRO A 108 -2.34 -11.28 -2.70
C PRO A 108 -3.79 -11.03 -2.23
N VAL A 109 -3.99 -10.53 -1.00
CA VAL A 109 -5.33 -10.27 -0.45
C VAL A 109 -6.05 -9.17 -1.21
N VAL A 110 -5.32 -8.09 -1.55
CA VAL A 110 -5.87 -7.00 -2.37
C VAL A 110 -6.24 -7.51 -3.76
N ARG A 111 -5.37 -8.31 -4.40
CA ARG A 111 -5.65 -8.90 -5.72
C ARG A 111 -6.89 -9.80 -5.70
N GLU A 112 -7.05 -10.63 -4.68
CA GLU A 112 -8.23 -11.50 -4.53
C GLU A 112 -9.51 -10.68 -4.36
N LEU A 113 -9.48 -9.59 -3.59
CA LEU A 113 -10.62 -8.67 -3.43
C LEU A 113 -11.03 -8.04 -4.77
N GLU A 114 -10.05 -7.53 -5.54
CA GLU A 114 -10.29 -6.95 -6.86
C GLU A 114 -10.90 -7.98 -7.83
N GLU A 115 -10.40 -9.22 -7.81
CA GLU A 115 -10.93 -10.30 -8.64
C GLU A 115 -12.38 -10.63 -8.29
N LYS A 116 -12.71 -10.78 -7.00
CA LYS A 116 -14.09 -11.07 -6.58
C LYS A 116 -15.04 -9.91 -6.89
N ALA A 117 -14.60 -8.68 -6.73
CA ALA A 117 -15.38 -7.50 -7.13
C ALA A 117 -15.68 -7.51 -8.64
N ARG A 118 -14.68 -7.84 -9.48
CA ARG A 118 -14.87 -7.98 -10.93
C ARG A 118 -15.86 -9.10 -11.28
N MET A 119 -15.80 -10.25 -10.59
CA MET A 119 -16.73 -11.35 -10.84
C MET A 119 -18.19 -10.97 -10.56
N ILE A 120 -18.44 -10.24 -9.47
CA ILE A 120 -19.77 -9.73 -9.13
C ILE A 120 -20.25 -8.74 -10.21
N GLU A 121 -19.38 -7.84 -10.65
CA GLU A 121 -19.72 -6.88 -11.71
C GLU A 121 -20.09 -7.56 -13.04
N LEU A 122 -19.33 -8.59 -13.43
CA LEU A 122 -19.62 -9.38 -14.64
C LEU A 122 -20.97 -10.09 -14.54
N GLN A 123 -21.24 -10.74 -13.41
CA GLN A 123 -22.53 -11.44 -13.18
C GLN A 123 -23.71 -10.47 -13.24
N ALA A 124 -23.58 -9.28 -12.64
CA ALA A 124 -24.61 -8.25 -12.69
C ALA A 124 -24.89 -7.75 -14.12
N ARG A 125 -23.84 -7.49 -14.91
CA ARG A 125 -23.97 -7.05 -16.31
C ARG A 125 -24.61 -8.10 -17.22
N GLU A 126 -24.35 -9.39 -16.98
CA GLU A 126 -24.99 -10.47 -17.74
C GLU A 126 -26.50 -10.51 -17.50
N VAL A 127 -26.93 -10.38 -16.24
CA VAL A 127 -28.35 -10.34 -15.87
C VAL A 127 -29.03 -9.12 -16.48
N GLU A 128 -28.40 -7.94 -16.39
CA GLU A 128 -28.94 -6.70 -16.97
C GLU A 128 -29.12 -6.79 -18.49
N ARG A 129 -28.14 -7.35 -19.21
CA ARG A 129 -28.23 -7.53 -20.66
C ARG A 129 -29.38 -8.46 -21.05
N GLU A 130 -29.53 -9.58 -20.34
CA GLU A 130 -30.57 -10.57 -20.66
C GLU A 130 -31.98 -10.02 -20.32
N ALA A 131 -32.10 -9.26 -19.22
CA ALA A 131 -33.33 -8.54 -18.89
C ALA A 131 -33.73 -7.54 -19.98
N LEU A 132 -32.79 -6.74 -20.48
CA LEU A 132 -33.03 -5.74 -21.52
C LEU A 132 -33.43 -6.39 -22.87
N SER A 133 -32.85 -7.55 -23.19
CA SER A 133 -33.25 -8.35 -24.35
C SER A 133 -34.70 -8.82 -24.25
N ILE A 134 -35.16 -9.24 -23.07
CA ILE A 134 -36.54 -9.67 -22.87
C ILE A 134 -37.49 -8.48 -22.93
N GLU A 135 -37.12 -7.35 -22.34
CA GLU A 135 -37.92 -6.12 -22.38
C GLU A 135 -38.12 -5.62 -23.82
N THR A 136 -37.08 -5.64 -24.65
CA THR A 136 -37.19 -5.24 -26.07
C THR A 136 -38.01 -6.21 -26.92
N GLU A 137 -38.02 -7.51 -26.61
CA GLU A 137 -38.90 -8.48 -27.26
C GLU A 137 -40.35 -8.34 -26.81
N ALA A 138 -40.59 -8.07 -25.52
CA ALA A 138 -41.90 -7.80 -24.95
C ALA A 138 -42.55 -6.52 -25.54
N ALA A 139 -41.77 -5.59 -26.08
CA ALA A 139 -42.31 -4.41 -26.74
C ALA A 139 -42.91 -4.68 -28.15
N LYS A 140 -42.73 -5.89 -28.72
CA LYS A 140 -43.08 -6.23 -30.13
C LYS A 140 -44.25 -7.22 -30.27
N ILE A 141 -45.10 -7.38 -29.24
CA ILE A 141 -45.96 -8.57 -29.06
C ILE A 141 -47.04 -8.79 -30.14
N ASP A 142 -47.06 -10.04 -30.64
CA ASP A 142 -48.19 -10.78 -31.26
C ASP A 142 -48.56 -12.01 -30.39
N LEU A 143 -49.75 -12.60 -30.51
CA LEU A 143 -50.26 -13.69 -29.66
C LEU A 143 -49.37 -14.94 -29.63
N GLU A 144 -48.72 -15.29 -30.74
CA GLU A 144 -47.80 -16.44 -30.83
C GLU A 144 -46.47 -16.18 -30.10
N SER A 145 -46.09 -14.89 -29.93
CA SER A 145 -44.89 -14.47 -29.21
C SER A 145 -45.01 -14.56 -27.68
N LEU A 146 -46.23 -14.61 -27.12
CA LEU A 146 -46.46 -14.62 -25.68
C LEU A 146 -45.94 -15.90 -25.00
N ARG A 147 -46.11 -17.06 -25.64
CA ARG A 147 -45.69 -18.36 -25.07
C ARG A 147 -44.17 -18.52 -25.10
N GLU A 148 -43.52 -18.01 -26.13
CA GLU A 148 -42.05 -17.94 -26.20
C GLU A 148 -41.49 -16.97 -25.16
N LEU A 149 -42.13 -15.80 -25.00
CA LEU A 149 -41.75 -14.80 -24.00
C LEU A 149 -41.87 -15.36 -22.58
N GLU A 150 -42.96 -16.07 -22.26
CA GLU A 150 -43.15 -16.71 -20.95
C GLU A 150 -42.03 -17.76 -20.67
N SER A 151 -41.66 -18.55 -21.68
CA SER A 151 -40.56 -19.52 -21.58
C SER A 151 -39.21 -18.82 -21.35
N LYS A 152 -38.95 -17.71 -22.05
CA LYS A 152 -37.74 -16.89 -21.85
C LYS A 152 -37.70 -16.24 -20.47
N MET A 153 -38.82 -15.70 -19.97
CA MET A 153 -38.93 -15.13 -18.63
C MET A 153 -38.63 -16.18 -17.55
N LYS A 154 -39.20 -17.40 -17.65
CA LYS A 154 -38.90 -18.48 -16.70
C LYS A 154 -37.42 -18.88 -16.71
N LYS A 155 -36.79 -18.92 -17.89
CA LYS A 155 -35.35 -19.17 -18.02
C LYS A 155 -34.52 -18.06 -17.39
N LEU A 156 -34.91 -16.80 -17.59
CA LEU A 156 -34.24 -15.67 -16.97
C LEU A 156 -34.38 -15.71 -15.45
N GLU A 157 -35.57 -15.97 -14.91
CA GLU A 157 -35.77 -16.11 -13.45
C GLU A 157 -34.87 -17.19 -12.85
N LEU A 158 -34.74 -18.34 -13.52
CA LEU A 158 -33.85 -19.40 -13.07
C LEU A 158 -32.39 -18.96 -13.08
N LYS A 159 -31.94 -18.30 -14.16
CA LYS A 159 -30.59 -17.74 -14.25
C LYS A 159 -30.34 -16.65 -13.20
N MET A 160 -31.31 -15.76 -12.96
CA MET A 160 -31.22 -14.73 -11.92
C MET A 160 -31.02 -15.36 -10.56
N LYS A 161 -31.80 -16.39 -10.20
CA LYS A 161 -31.61 -17.11 -8.93
C LYS A 161 -30.23 -17.75 -8.81
N GLN A 162 -29.72 -18.35 -9.89
CA GLN A 162 -28.37 -18.94 -9.90
C GLN A 162 -27.28 -17.87 -9.75
N LYS A 163 -27.42 -16.73 -10.44
CA LYS A 163 -26.46 -15.63 -10.36
C LYS A 163 -26.52 -14.92 -9.02
N GLU A 164 -27.71 -14.76 -8.43
CA GLU A 164 -27.89 -14.19 -7.09
C GLU A 164 -27.19 -15.06 -6.02
N LEU A 165 -27.31 -16.39 -6.14
CA LEU A 165 -26.59 -17.32 -5.26
C LEU A 165 -25.07 -17.14 -5.40
N ALA A 166 -24.55 -17.11 -6.64
CA ALA A 166 -23.13 -16.93 -6.89
C ALA A 166 -22.61 -15.56 -6.42
N MET A 167 -23.40 -14.49 -6.59
CA MET A 167 -23.08 -13.17 -6.07
C MET A 167 -23.02 -13.16 -4.54
N ARG A 168 -23.96 -13.85 -3.88
CA ARG A 168 -23.96 -13.99 -2.40
C ARG A 168 -22.71 -14.72 -1.92
N GLU A 169 -22.32 -15.82 -2.56
CA GLU A 169 -21.08 -16.55 -2.25
C GLU A 169 -19.83 -15.65 -2.43
N HIS A 170 -19.76 -14.89 -3.52
CA HIS A 170 -18.67 -13.94 -3.74
C HIS A 170 -18.65 -12.81 -2.71
N GLN A 171 -19.83 -12.33 -2.27
CA GLN A 171 -19.94 -11.30 -1.25
C GLN A 171 -19.49 -11.82 0.12
N GLU A 172 -19.83 -13.05 0.49
CA GLU A 172 -19.35 -13.66 1.74
C GLU A 172 -17.83 -13.84 1.76
N LEU A 173 -17.25 -14.29 0.63
CA LEU A 173 -15.80 -14.39 0.48
C LEU A 173 -15.12 -13.02 0.56
N MET A 174 -15.71 -11.99 -0.05
CA MET A 174 -15.21 -10.61 0.03
C MET A 174 -15.20 -10.11 1.48
N LEU A 175 -16.29 -10.31 2.22
CA LEU A 175 -16.37 -9.94 3.65
C LEU A 175 -15.32 -10.66 4.49
N ALA A 176 -15.05 -11.95 4.22
CA ALA A 176 -13.98 -12.69 4.88
C ALA A 176 -12.60 -12.08 4.61
N LYS A 177 -12.34 -11.70 3.35
CA LYS A 177 -11.09 -11.08 2.92
C LYS A 177 -10.92 -9.65 3.43
N GLU A 178 -11.97 -8.85 3.48
CA GLU A 178 -11.95 -7.54 4.13
C GLU A 178 -11.62 -7.64 5.63
N LYS A 179 -12.14 -8.67 6.31
CA LYS A 179 -11.80 -8.94 7.71
C LYS A 179 -10.33 -9.33 7.88
N GLU A 180 -9.78 -10.10 6.94
CA GLU A 180 -8.36 -10.42 6.88
C GLU A 180 -7.52 -9.15 6.68
N LEU A 181 -7.91 -8.30 5.73
CA LEU A 181 -7.27 -7.02 5.44
C LEU A 181 -7.23 -6.11 6.67
N ARG A 182 -8.36 -5.94 7.36
CA ARG A 182 -8.44 -5.13 8.60
C ARG A 182 -7.53 -5.64 9.72
N LYS A 183 -7.33 -6.96 9.81
CA LYS A 183 -6.39 -7.53 10.79
C LYS A 183 -4.95 -7.18 10.43
N MET A 184 -4.59 -7.28 9.16
CA MET A 184 -3.26 -6.89 8.68
C MET A 184 -3.02 -5.40 8.87
N GLU A 185 -4.00 -4.55 8.55
CA GLU A 185 -3.94 -3.10 8.80
C GLU A 185 -3.74 -2.78 10.29
N SER A 186 -4.47 -3.47 11.17
CA SER A 186 -4.29 -3.29 12.61
C SER A 186 -2.91 -3.75 13.09
N ALA A 187 -2.33 -4.79 12.50
CA ALA A 187 -0.98 -5.25 12.82
C ALA A 187 0.05 -4.22 12.34
N LEU A 188 -0.06 -3.79 11.08
CA LEU A 188 0.79 -2.76 10.49
C LEU A 188 0.76 -1.46 11.30
N HIS A 189 -0.42 -1.04 11.78
CA HIS A 189 -0.56 0.17 12.60
C HIS A 189 0.14 0.06 13.96
N LYS A 190 0.11 -1.13 14.57
CA LYS A 190 0.86 -1.38 15.82
C LYS A 190 2.36 -1.33 15.56
N ASP A 191 2.82 -1.98 14.49
CA ASP A 191 4.22 -1.99 14.10
C ASP A 191 4.71 -0.60 13.72
N ALA A 192 3.89 0.22 13.04
CA ALA A 192 4.18 1.62 12.73
C ALA A 192 4.35 2.49 13.98
N ARG A 193 3.52 2.30 15.00
CA ARG A 193 3.68 3.02 16.28
C ARG A 193 4.93 2.60 17.05
N LEU A 194 5.30 1.32 16.98
CA LEU A 194 6.53 0.84 17.58
C LEU A 194 7.74 1.38 16.83
N PHE A 195 7.71 1.35 15.50
CA PHE A 195 8.72 1.93 14.63
C PHE A 195 8.91 3.42 14.90
N GLU A 196 7.85 4.21 14.97
CA GLU A 196 7.94 5.65 15.26
C GLU A 196 8.70 5.91 16.59
N LYS A 197 8.40 5.13 17.64
CA LYS A 197 9.10 5.23 18.92
C LYS A 197 10.56 4.81 18.81
N GLU A 198 10.85 3.69 18.14
CA GLU A 198 12.22 3.21 17.94
C GLU A 198 13.04 4.17 17.07
N MET A 199 12.43 4.76 16.05
CA MET A 199 13.04 5.71 15.14
C MET A 199 13.36 7.02 15.86
N ASN A 200 12.43 7.57 16.64
CA ASN A 200 12.70 8.76 17.45
C ASN A 200 13.85 8.51 18.43
N LYS A 201 13.86 7.35 19.11
CA LYS A 201 14.96 6.97 19.98
C LYS A 201 16.30 6.86 19.22
N ASN A 202 16.29 6.25 18.04
CA ASN A 202 17.48 6.12 17.22
C ASN A 202 17.99 7.49 16.74
N ILE A 203 17.09 8.42 16.39
CA ILE A 203 17.44 9.79 16.02
C ILE A 203 18.08 10.53 17.19
N ASP A 204 17.47 10.46 18.39
CA ASP A 204 18.03 11.06 19.59
C ASP A 204 19.45 10.52 19.86
N GLN A 205 19.65 9.20 19.68
CA GLN A 205 20.97 8.58 19.77
C GLN A 205 21.95 9.10 18.71
N VAL A 206 21.53 9.24 17.45
CA VAL A 206 22.38 9.82 16.39
C VAL A 206 22.81 11.24 16.76
N ILE A 207 21.88 12.06 17.26
CA ILE A 207 22.15 13.42 17.71
C ILE A 207 23.18 13.42 18.85
N GLU A 208 22.98 12.59 19.88
CA GLU A 208 23.92 12.45 20.99
C GLU A 208 25.32 12.01 20.53
N ILE A 209 25.39 11.06 19.60
CA ILE A 209 26.66 10.56 19.03
C ILE A 209 27.41 11.67 18.30
N LEU A 210 26.71 12.46 17.47
CA LEU A 210 27.30 13.54 16.69
C LEU A 210 27.71 14.75 17.56
N ASP A 211 27.03 14.98 18.68
CA ASP A 211 27.36 16.03 19.65
C ASP A 211 28.50 15.68 20.61
N ALA A 212 28.74 14.39 20.84
CA ALA A 212 29.76 13.92 21.77
C ALA A 212 31.21 14.08 21.26
N GLY A 213 31.40 14.49 20.00
CA GLY A 213 32.69 14.78 19.38
C GLY A 213 32.91 16.27 19.19
#